data_AF-A0A7C9RFS1-F1
#
_entry.id   AF-A0A7C9RFS1-F1
#
_cell.length_a   1.000
_cell.length_b   1.000
_cell.length_c   1.000
_cell.angle_alpha   90.00
_cell.angle_beta   90.00
_cell.angle_gamma   90.00
#
_symmetry.space_group_name_H-M   'P 1'
#
loop_
_entity.id
_entity.type
_entity.pdbx_description
1 polymer ?
#
loop_
_entity_poly.entity_id
_entity_poly.type
_entity_poly.pdbx_seq_one_letter_code
_entity_poly.pdbx_strand_id
1 'polypeptide(L)'
;MLLVEESLPVELAIPAEAIEASEPAMAIQLETPEAPEPAVEIVPEIAMTAPASLGESLIASGIIARPATPRSDPLAPIRRMSQAEKVAFFS
;
A
#
# COMPACT_ATOMS: atom_id res chain seq x y z
N MET A 1 61.13 -5.82 13.64
CA MET A 1 59.82 -5.17 13.82
C MET A 1 59.75 -3.96 12.91
N LEU A 2 58.57 -3.68 12.33
CA LEU A 2 58.23 -2.87 11.13
C LEU A 2 57.90 -3.81 9.96
N LEU A 3 56.78 -3.76 9.22
CA LEU A 3 55.76 -2.74 8.91
C LEU A 3 54.47 -3.49 8.44
N VAL A 4 53.27 -2.99 8.76
CA VAL A 4 52.27 -2.44 7.81
C VAL A 4 51.17 -3.41 7.34
N GLU A 5 49.95 -3.01 7.71
CA GLU A 5 48.66 -3.12 7.01
C GLU A 5 48.66 -3.75 5.62
N GLU A 6 47.81 -4.75 5.41
CA GLU A 6 47.37 -5.13 4.06
C GLU A 6 45.83 -5.10 4.03
N SER A 7 45.32 -3.88 3.88
CA SER A 7 43.98 -3.63 3.38
C SER A 7 44.07 -3.62 1.86
N LEU A 8 43.46 -4.62 1.21
CA LEU A 8 43.33 -4.65 -0.25
C LEU A 8 41.94 -4.13 -0.63
N PRO A 9 41.83 -3.01 -1.37
CA PRO A 9 40.54 -2.48 -1.81
C PRO A 9 39.98 -3.34 -2.94
N VAL A 10 38.72 -3.73 -2.78
CA VAL A 10 37.90 -4.36 -3.82
C VAL A 10 37.61 -3.30 -4.89
N GLU A 11 38.36 -3.36 -5.98
CA GLU A 11 38.04 -2.68 -7.23
C GLU A 11 37.41 -3.73 -8.16
N LEU A 12 36.09 -3.66 -8.37
CA LEU A 12 35.46 -4.35 -9.48
C LEU A 12 34.37 -3.47 -10.09
N ALA A 13 34.86 -2.65 -11.03
CA ALA A 13 34.25 -2.32 -12.32
C ALA A 13 32.71 -2.42 -12.42
N ILE A 14 32.09 -1.27 -12.64
CA ILE A 14 30.71 -1.14 -13.11
C ILE A 14 30.75 -1.19 -14.64
N PRO A 15 30.25 -2.24 -15.32
CA PRO A 15 29.81 -2.08 -16.69
C PRO A 15 28.38 -1.54 -16.68
N ALA A 16 28.23 -0.30 -17.13
CA ALA A 16 26.97 0.25 -17.59
C ALA A 16 26.63 -0.43 -18.93
N GLU A 17 25.69 -1.36 -18.93
CA GLU A 17 25.06 -1.85 -20.16
C GLU A 17 23.54 -1.78 -20.05
N ALA A 18 23.02 -0.99 -20.99
CA ALA A 18 21.65 -0.82 -21.45
C ALA A 18 20.67 -1.94 -21.06
N ILE A 19 19.65 -1.57 -20.27
CA ILE A 19 18.45 -2.40 -20.14
C ILE A 19 17.49 -1.97 -21.24
N GLU A 20 17.58 -2.76 -22.32
CA GLU A 20 16.74 -2.77 -23.51
C GLU A 20 15.25 -2.92 -23.15
N ALA A 21 14.40 -2.10 -23.77
CA ALA A 21 12.96 -2.23 -23.69
C ALA A 21 12.52 -3.46 -24.50
N SER A 22 11.84 -4.43 -23.88
CA SER A 22 11.07 -5.44 -24.61
C SER A 22 9.94 -6.06 -23.79
N GLU A 23 8.73 -5.56 -24.09
CA GLU A 23 7.40 -6.19 -24.21
C GLU A 23 6.72 -7.00 -23.06
N PRO A 24 5.37 -6.86 -22.91
CA PRO A 24 4.63 -7.47 -21.80
C PRO A 24 4.46 -8.98 -22.02
N ALA A 25 4.99 -9.77 -21.08
CA ALA A 25 4.68 -11.19 -21.00
C ALA A 25 3.17 -11.38 -20.73
N MET A 26 2.45 -11.92 -21.72
CA MET A 26 1.08 -12.40 -21.58
C MET A 26 0.99 -13.38 -20.41
N ALA A 27 0.30 -12.99 -19.34
CA ALA A 27 -0.01 -13.89 -18.24
C ALA A 27 -1.04 -14.93 -18.73
N ILE A 28 -0.58 -16.14 -19.05
CA ILE A 28 -1.44 -17.30 -19.20
C ILE A 28 -1.90 -17.67 -17.79
N GLN A 29 -3.18 -17.42 -17.49
CA GLN A 29 -3.79 -17.90 -16.25
C GLN A 29 -3.96 -19.42 -16.36
N LEU A 30 -3.14 -20.17 -15.62
CA LEU A 30 -3.38 -21.58 -15.37
C LEU A 30 -4.53 -21.68 -14.36
N GLU A 31 -5.72 -22.06 -14.82
CA GLU A 31 -6.83 -22.41 -13.94
C GLU A 31 -6.47 -23.71 -13.18
N THR A 32 -6.05 -23.55 -11.93
CA THR A 32 -5.96 -24.66 -10.98
C THR A 32 -7.37 -25.03 -10.51
N PRO A 33 -7.77 -26.31 -10.49
CA PRO A 33 -9.08 -26.68 -9.96
C PRO A 33 -9.14 -26.38 -8.45
N GLU A 34 -9.97 -25.42 -8.08
CA GLU A 34 -10.28 -25.01 -6.71
C GLU A 34 -10.91 -26.19 -5.95
N ALA A 35 -10.16 -26.78 -5.02
CA ALA A 35 -10.75 -27.59 -3.96
C ALA A 35 -11.51 -26.64 -3.01
N PRO A 36 -12.67 -27.03 -2.43
CA PRO A 36 -13.44 -26.12 -1.59
C PRO A 36 -12.58 -25.68 -0.40
N GLU A 37 -12.14 -24.42 -0.42
CA GLU A 37 -11.47 -23.81 0.72
C GLU A 37 -12.45 -23.77 1.90
N PRO A 38 -12.00 -24.09 3.13
CA PRO A 38 -12.85 -23.90 4.29
C PRO A 38 -13.21 -22.41 4.37
N ALA A 39 -14.50 -22.10 4.38
CA ALA A 39 -14.98 -20.75 4.57
C ALA A 39 -14.40 -20.20 5.88
N VAL A 40 -13.40 -19.32 5.77
CA VAL A 40 -12.88 -18.56 6.90
C VAL A 40 -14.00 -17.62 7.30
N GLU A 41 -14.73 -17.99 8.34
CA GLU A 41 -15.66 -17.09 9.00
C GLU A 41 -14.83 -15.94 9.56
N ILE A 42 -14.83 -14.81 8.84
CA ILE A 42 -14.21 -13.57 9.29
C ILE A 42 -15.10 -13.04 10.43
N VAL A 43 -14.93 -13.60 11.61
CA VAL A 43 -15.42 -12.98 12.83
C VAL A 43 -14.68 -11.65 12.92
N PRO A 44 -15.37 -10.50 12.89
CA PRO A 44 -14.69 -9.22 13.06
C PRO A 44 -14.07 -9.25 14.45
N GLU A 45 -12.76 -9.44 14.49
CA GLU A 45 -12.00 -9.31 15.72
C GLU A 45 -12.20 -7.87 16.16
N ILE A 46 -12.97 -7.68 17.23
CA ILE A 46 -13.19 -6.37 17.83
C ILE A 46 -11.87 -6.01 18.49
N ALA A 47 -10.91 -5.57 17.67
CA ALA A 47 -9.70 -4.96 18.15
C ALA A 47 -10.17 -3.79 19.01
N MET A 48 -9.92 -3.86 20.32
CA MET A 48 -10.00 -2.70 21.19
C MET A 48 -8.91 -1.73 20.72
N THR A 49 -9.24 -0.98 19.67
CA THR A 49 -8.30 -0.03 19.08
C THR A 49 -8.11 1.07 20.09
N ALA A 50 -6.86 1.29 20.50
CA ALA A 50 -6.52 2.52 21.19
C ALA A 50 -6.99 3.69 20.33
N PRO A 51 -7.46 4.80 20.93
CA PRO A 51 -7.95 5.94 20.18
C PRO A 51 -6.85 6.43 19.22
N ALA A 52 -7.16 6.47 17.93
CA ALA A 52 -6.20 6.79 16.87
C ALA A 52 -5.67 8.23 16.95
N SER A 53 -6.37 9.10 17.69
CA SER A 53 -5.96 10.48 17.93
C SER A 53 -6.49 10.98 19.29
N LEU A 54 -5.89 12.05 19.81
CA LEU A 54 -6.38 12.73 21.02
C LEU A 54 -7.84 13.19 20.87
N GLY A 55 -8.23 13.66 19.68
CA GLY A 55 -9.60 14.05 19.39
C GLY A 55 -10.58 12.88 19.56
N GLU A 56 -10.22 11.69 19.07
CA GLU A 56 -11.02 10.48 19.25
C GLU A 56 -11.17 10.11 20.73
N SER A 57 -10.11 10.25 21.53
CA SER A 57 -10.16 10.04 22.98
C SER A 57 -11.15 10.98 23.67
N LEU A 58 -11.13 12.26 23.30
CA LEU A 58 -12.00 13.29 23.89
C LEU A 58 -13.48 13.10 23.50
N ILE A 59 -13.73 12.59 22.30
CA ILE A 59 -15.08 12.22 21.86
C ILE A 59 -15.55 10.95 22.59
N ALA A 60 -14.68 9.94 22.71
CA ALA A 60 -15.00 8.70 23.41
C ALA A 60 -15.26 8.92 24.91
N SER A 61 -14.59 9.88 25.55
CA SER A 61 -14.83 10.26 26.94
C SER A 61 -16.07 11.14 27.14
N GLY A 62 -16.71 11.60 26.06
CA GLY A 62 -17.87 12.47 26.11
C GLY A 62 -17.57 13.92 26.50
N ILE A 63 -16.29 14.31 26.56
CA ILE A 63 -15.88 15.70 26.84
C ILE A 63 -16.29 16.62 25.68
N ILE A 64 -16.18 16.13 24.45
CA ILE A 64 -16.55 16.85 23.24
C ILE A 64 -17.63 16.05 22.50
N ALA A 65 -18.63 16.74 21.96
CA ALA A 65 -19.66 16.11 21.14
C ALA A 65 -19.02 15.48 19.88
N ARG A 66 -19.51 14.30 19.48
CA ARG A 66 -19.09 13.68 18.22
C ARG A 66 -19.50 14.58 17.06
N PRO A 67 -18.56 15.01 16.19
CA PRO A 67 -18.91 15.75 15.00
C PRO A 67 -19.92 14.95 14.16
N ALA A 68 -20.93 15.63 13.63
CA ALA A 68 -21.81 15.02 12.66
C ALA A 68 -20.99 14.56 11.46
N THR A 69 -21.34 13.39 10.91
CA THR A 69 -20.75 12.90 9.67
C THR A 69 -20.80 13.99 8.61
N PRO A 70 -19.72 14.19 7.83
CA PRO A 70 -19.71 15.21 6.80
C PRO A 70 -20.88 14.96 5.85
N ARG A 71 -21.72 15.99 5.69
CA ARG A 71 -22.96 15.90 4.89
C ARG A 71 -22.68 15.62 3.42
N SER A 72 -21.45 15.89 2.96
CA SER A 72 -20.94 15.60 1.63
C SER A 72 -19.79 14.61 1.69
N ASP A 73 -19.88 13.54 0.89
CA ASP A 73 -18.77 12.62 0.67
C ASP A 73 -17.63 13.37 -0.08
N PRO A 74 -16.43 13.50 0.51
CA PRO A 74 -15.31 14.22 -0.11
C PRO A 74 -14.83 13.56 -1.40
N LEU A 75 -15.02 12.25 -1.55
CA LEU A 75 -14.65 11.49 -2.74
C LEU A 75 -15.79 11.41 -3.76
N ALA A 76 -16.94 12.01 -3.47
CA ALA A 76 -18.10 11.95 -4.35
C ALA A 76 -17.82 12.48 -5.77
N PRO A 77 -17.01 13.55 -5.98
CA PRO A 77 -16.64 13.97 -7.33
C PRO A 77 -15.89 12.88 -8.10
N ILE A 78 -14.83 12.32 -7.50
CA ILE A 78 -14.02 11.26 -8.11
C ILE A 78 -14.88 10.02 -8.38
N ARG A 79 -15.78 9.66 -7.47
CA ARG A 79 -16.67 8.50 -7.61
C ARG A 79 -17.65 8.62 -8.78
N ARG A 80 -18.07 9.83 -9.15
CA ARG A 80 -19.02 10.09 -10.25
C ARG A 80 -18.34 10.20 -11.62
N MET A 81 -17.04 10.43 -11.67
CA MET A 81 -16.29 10.48 -12.92
C MET A 81 -16.26 9.11 -13.60
N SER A 82 -16.41 9.12 -14.92
CA SER A 82 -16.12 7.99 -15.79
C SER A 82 -14.64 7.58 -15.69
N GLN A 83 -14.31 6.40 -16.18
CA GLN A 83 -12.93 5.92 -16.12
C GLN A 83 -11.96 6.79 -16.93
N ALA A 84 -12.39 7.25 -18.10
CA ALA A 84 -11.59 8.17 -18.92
C ALA A 84 -11.33 9.50 -18.18
N GLU A 85 -12.35 10.05 -17.51
CA GLU A 85 -12.20 11.27 -16.72
C GLU A 85 -11.28 11.06 -15.51
N LYS A 86 -11.40 9.93 -14.82
CA LYS A 86 -10.47 9.57 -13.74
C LYS A 86 -9.04 9.49 -14.25
N VAL A 87 -8.79 8.82 -15.38
CA VAL A 87 -7.45 8.72 -15.96
C VAL A 87 -6.91 10.11 -16.28
N ALA A 88 -7.67 10.93 -17.00
CA ALA A 88 -7.25 12.29 -17.36
C ALA A 88 -6.98 13.20 -16.15
N PHE A 89 -7.65 12.99 -15.02
CA PHE A 89 -7.46 13.79 -13.81
C PHE A 89 -6.15 13.47 -13.07
N PHE A 90 -5.65 12.23 -13.17
CA PHE A 90 -4.45 11.76 -12.44
C PHE A 90 -3.23 11.47 -13.32
N SER A 91 -3.36 11.56 -14.65
CA SER A 91 -2.28 11.33 -15.62
C SER A 91 -1.40 12.56 -15.85
#